data_AF-A0A536X534-F1
#
_entry.id   AF-A0A536X534-F1
#
_cell.length_a   1.000
_cell.length_b   1.000
_cell.length_c   1.000
_cell.angle_alpha   90.00
_cell.angle_beta   90.00
_cell.angle_gamma   90.00
#
_symmetry.space_group_name_H-M   'P 1'
#
loop_
_entity.id
_entity.type
_entity.pdbx_description
1 polymer ?
#
loop_
_entity_poly.entity_id
_entity_poly.type
_entity_poly.pdbx_seq_one_letter_code
_entity_poly.pdbx_strand_id
1 'polypeptide(L)'
;MSQPHTVHRPAQARVAIWASSIVMSSFAVAPAVAATCESLASVAIPFSNVTVAQSVPAGTFIPPIGPAIPNLPAFCRVAVTMTPSADSNIHVEVWMPAPGWNNRYEGTGGGGYTGAINYTSLAIGVQQGYAVANTDMGTIPATV
;
A
#
# COMPACT_ATOMS: atom_id res chain seq x y z
N MET A 1 54.61 -33.03 -66.87
CA MET A 1 55.41 -31.89 -66.39
C MET A 1 54.72 -31.35 -65.15
N SER A 2 55.29 -31.69 -64.00
CA SER A 2 54.68 -31.57 -62.68
C SER A 2 55.06 -30.23 -62.05
N GLN A 3 54.07 -29.42 -61.66
CA GLN A 3 54.29 -28.28 -60.76
C GLN A 3 53.88 -28.68 -59.33
N PRO A 4 54.70 -28.39 -58.30
CA PRO A 4 54.39 -28.74 -56.92
C PRO A 4 53.49 -27.69 -56.28
N HIS A 5 52.37 -28.14 -55.71
CA HIS A 5 51.52 -27.32 -54.83
C HIS A 5 52.10 -27.33 -53.42
N THR A 6 52.53 -26.16 -52.94
CA THR A 6 52.94 -25.93 -51.55
C THR A 6 51.72 -25.86 -50.63
N VAL A 7 51.68 -26.76 -49.65
CA VAL A 7 50.68 -26.78 -48.57
C VAL A 7 51.12 -25.80 -47.47
N HIS A 8 50.37 -24.72 -47.26
CA HIS A 8 50.58 -23.80 -46.15
C HIS A 8 49.95 -24.37 -44.86
N ARG A 9 50.76 -24.63 -43.83
CA ARG A 9 50.29 -24.96 -42.47
C ARG A 9 49.73 -23.69 -41.81
N PRO A 10 48.49 -23.69 -41.29
CA PRO A 10 48.02 -22.59 -40.47
C PRO A 10 48.79 -22.56 -39.15
N ALA A 11 49.20 -21.36 -38.75
CA ALA A 11 49.88 -21.10 -37.49
C ALA A 11 48.99 -21.50 -36.31
N GLN A 12 49.56 -22.25 -35.36
CA GLN A 12 48.91 -22.67 -34.12
C GLN A 12 48.70 -21.45 -33.23
N ALA A 13 47.46 -20.94 -33.16
CA ALA A 13 47.09 -19.91 -32.20
C ALA A 13 47.01 -20.53 -30.80
N ARG A 14 47.89 -20.10 -29.90
CA ARG A 14 47.85 -20.49 -28.48
C ARG A 14 46.66 -19.80 -27.82
N VAL A 15 45.58 -20.56 -27.60
CA VAL A 15 44.43 -20.11 -26.80
C VAL A 15 44.84 -20.13 -25.33
N ALA A 16 45.02 -18.94 -24.74
CA ALA A 16 45.19 -18.79 -23.30
C ALA A 16 43.83 -18.96 -22.62
N ILE A 17 43.67 -20.06 -21.88
CA ILE A 17 42.47 -20.34 -21.08
C ILE A 17 42.55 -19.48 -19.82
N TRP A 18 41.81 -18.37 -19.78
CA TRP A 18 41.61 -17.59 -18.57
C TRP A 18 40.61 -18.33 -17.68
N ALA A 19 41.07 -18.86 -16.56
CA ALA A 19 40.22 -19.43 -15.53
C ALA A 19 39.43 -18.31 -14.84
N SER A 20 38.27 -17.95 -15.38
CA SER A 20 37.35 -17.00 -14.75
C SER A 20 36.72 -17.64 -13.52
N SER A 21 37.21 -17.29 -12.33
CA SER A 21 36.58 -17.65 -11.06
C SER A 21 35.21 -16.98 -10.98
N ILE A 22 34.14 -17.77 -11.09
CA ILE A 22 32.77 -17.30 -10.81
C ILE A 22 32.67 -17.10 -9.30
N VAL A 23 32.79 -15.85 -8.85
CA VAL A 23 32.47 -15.47 -7.47
C VAL A 23 30.95 -15.54 -7.34
N MET A 24 30.47 -16.60 -6.69
CA MET A 24 29.05 -16.78 -6.39
C MET A 24 28.70 -15.87 -5.21
N SER A 25 28.32 -14.63 -5.49
CA SER A 25 27.81 -13.70 -4.49
C SER A 25 26.46 -14.18 -3.97
N SER A 26 26.45 -14.69 -2.74
CA SER A 26 25.26 -15.02 -1.98
C SER A 26 24.47 -13.74 -1.71
N PHE A 27 23.39 -13.48 -2.45
CA PHE A 27 22.41 -12.47 -2.06
C PHE A 27 21.62 -13.01 -0.87
N ALA A 28 21.86 -12.46 0.32
CA ALA A 28 21.01 -12.71 1.48
C ALA A 28 19.64 -12.06 1.23
N VAL A 29 18.63 -12.89 0.98
CA VAL A 29 17.24 -12.43 0.88
C VAL A 29 16.76 -12.16 2.31
N ALA A 30 16.59 -10.88 2.68
CA ALA A 30 15.98 -10.53 3.94
C ALA A 30 14.51 -10.99 3.96
N PRO A 31 13.99 -11.51 5.09
CA PRO A 31 12.58 -11.85 5.19
C PRO A 31 11.75 -10.57 5.04
N ALA A 32 10.83 -10.55 4.07
CA ALA A 32 9.86 -9.47 3.95
C ALA A 32 8.82 -9.64 5.09
N VAL A 33 8.88 -8.77 6.09
CA VAL A 33 7.82 -8.69 7.10
C VAL A 33 6.65 -7.93 6.47
N ALA A 34 5.44 -8.47 6.53
CA ALA A 34 4.27 -7.71 6.14
C ALA A 34 4.13 -6.49 7.05
N ALA A 35 3.85 -5.32 6.46
CA ALA A 35 3.56 -4.12 7.22
C ALA A 35 2.35 -4.36 8.12
N THR A 36 2.42 -3.95 9.39
CA THR A 36 1.27 -3.98 10.30
C THR A 36 0.38 -2.77 10.05
N CYS A 37 -0.88 -2.82 10.48
CA CYS A 37 -1.75 -1.65 10.41
C CYS A 37 -1.13 -0.45 11.12
N GLU A 38 -0.55 -0.68 12.30
CA GLU A 38 0.04 0.34 13.15
C GLU A 38 1.25 1.01 12.50
N SER A 39 1.99 0.28 11.65
CA SER A 39 3.13 0.84 10.92
C SER A 39 2.72 1.96 9.94
N LEU A 40 1.44 2.00 9.53
CA LEU A 40 0.91 3.05 8.66
C LEU A 40 0.88 4.43 9.32
N ALA A 41 0.97 4.50 10.65
CA ALA A 41 1.13 5.77 11.37
C ALA A 41 2.37 6.57 10.91
N SER A 42 3.36 5.88 10.34
CA SER A 42 4.62 6.48 9.87
C SER A 42 4.64 6.82 8.38
N VAL A 43 3.55 6.56 7.65
CA VAL A 43 3.50 6.83 6.21
C VAL A 43 3.48 8.33 5.97
N ALA A 44 4.44 8.81 5.18
CA ALA A 44 4.51 10.20 4.77
C ALA A 44 3.71 10.42 3.48
N ILE A 45 2.65 11.22 3.55
CA ILE A 45 1.90 11.71 2.40
C ILE A 45 1.90 13.25 2.48
N PRO A 46 2.18 13.98 1.38
CA PRO A 46 2.21 15.44 1.39
C PRO A 46 0.93 16.05 1.97
N PHE A 47 1.08 17.13 2.76
CA PHE A 47 -0.02 17.89 3.35
C PHE A 47 -0.97 17.06 4.21
N SER A 48 -0.47 16.00 4.84
CA SER A 48 -1.30 15.12 5.65
C SER A 48 -0.59 14.65 6.91
N ASN A 49 -1.40 14.27 7.89
CA ASN A 49 -0.97 13.65 9.13
C ASN A 49 -1.88 12.46 9.43
N VAL A 50 -1.29 11.27 9.58
CA VAL A 50 -2.01 10.08 10.04
C VAL A 50 -2.27 10.23 11.54
N THR A 51 -3.52 10.41 11.94
CA THR A 51 -3.92 10.61 13.34
C THR A 51 -4.25 9.30 14.04
N VAL A 52 -4.67 8.28 13.29
CA VAL A 52 -4.95 6.93 13.79
C VAL A 52 -4.47 5.91 12.77
N ALA A 53 -3.81 4.86 13.24
CA ALA A 53 -3.59 3.63 12.49
C ALA A 53 -3.71 2.46 13.46
N GLN A 54 -4.82 1.73 13.40
CA GLN A 54 -5.14 0.70 14.40
C GLN A 54 -5.84 -0.51 13.79
N SER A 55 -5.43 -1.70 14.24
CA SER A 55 -6.17 -2.93 14.01
C SER A 55 -7.44 -2.95 14.86
N VAL A 56 -8.60 -3.08 14.23
CA VAL A 56 -9.92 -3.13 14.88
C VAL A 56 -10.45 -4.57 14.81
N PRO A 57 -10.68 -5.23 15.96
CA PRO A 57 -11.29 -6.56 15.98
C PRO A 57 -12.70 -6.58 15.38
N ALA A 58 -13.13 -7.75 14.92
CA ALA A 58 -14.46 -7.92 14.33
C ALA A 58 -15.57 -7.56 15.34
N GLY A 59 -16.55 -6.78 14.89
CA GLY A 59 -17.73 -6.41 15.68
C GLY A 59 -17.47 -5.44 16.86
N THR A 60 -16.26 -4.90 17.03
CA THR A 60 -15.95 -4.01 18.17
C THR A 60 -15.98 -2.52 17.83
N PHE A 61 -16.12 -2.16 16.56
CA PHE A 61 -16.11 -0.75 16.15
C PHE A 61 -17.42 -0.06 16.54
N ILE A 62 -17.28 1.08 17.23
CA ILE A 62 -18.38 2.00 17.53
C ILE A 62 -18.00 3.36 16.92
N PRO A 63 -18.80 3.89 15.98
CA PRO A 63 -18.53 5.21 15.41
C PRO A 63 -18.69 6.29 16.48
N PRO A 64 -18.02 7.46 16.31
CA PRO A 64 -18.18 8.58 17.25
C PRO A 64 -19.63 9.03 17.45
N ILE A 65 -20.45 8.88 16.41
CA ILE A 65 -21.87 9.19 16.42
C ILE A 65 -22.62 7.98 15.86
N GLY A 66 -23.53 7.42 16.67
CA GLY A 66 -24.37 6.30 16.28
C GLY A 66 -24.06 5.00 17.03
N PRO A 67 -24.82 3.93 16.75
CA PRO A 67 -24.64 2.63 17.39
C PRO A 67 -23.45 1.87 16.82
N ALA A 68 -23.02 0.81 17.51
CA ALA A 68 -22.08 -0.18 16.99
C ALA A 68 -22.57 -0.74 15.64
N ILE A 69 -21.64 -0.99 14.73
CA ILE A 69 -21.98 -1.51 13.40
C ILE A 69 -21.96 -3.05 13.43
N PRO A 70 -23.10 -3.72 13.20
CA PRO A 70 -23.17 -5.18 13.27
C PRO A 70 -22.44 -5.83 12.11
N ASN A 71 -21.95 -7.06 12.32
CA ASN A 71 -21.33 -7.90 11.30
C ASN A 71 -20.15 -7.23 10.57
N LEU A 72 -19.43 -6.32 11.22
CA LEU A 72 -18.23 -5.71 10.66
C LEU A 72 -17.03 -6.65 10.87
N PRO A 73 -16.38 -7.15 9.80
CA PRO A 73 -15.18 -7.96 9.91
C PRO A 73 -14.03 -7.20 10.59
N ALA A 74 -13.00 -7.90 11.04
CA ALA A 74 -11.79 -7.23 11.52
C ALA A 74 -11.12 -6.43 10.39
N PHE A 75 -10.63 -5.23 10.69
CA PHE A 75 -10.09 -4.32 9.69
C PHE A 75 -8.99 -3.41 10.27
N CYS A 76 -8.15 -2.89 9.40
CA CYS A 76 -7.22 -1.81 9.71
C CYS A 76 -7.92 -0.48 9.48
N ARG A 77 -8.03 0.34 10.53
CA ARG A 77 -8.56 1.71 10.49
C ARG A 77 -7.41 2.70 10.40
N VAL A 78 -7.43 3.53 9.37
CA VAL A 78 -6.51 4.66 9.22
C VAL A 78 -7.30 5.94 9.13
N ALA A 79 -7.07 6.87 10.06
CA ALA A 79 -7.63 8.22 10.03
C ALA A 79 -6.52 9.23 9.71
N VAL A 80 -6.83 10.18 8.84
CA VAL A 80 -5.89 11.16 8.30
C VAL A 80 -6.51 12.54 8.36
N THR A 81 -5.73 13.53 8.79
CA THR A 81 -6.05 14.95 8.62
C THR A 81 -5.21 15.50 7.48
N MET A 82 -5.85 16.17 6.52
CA MET A 82 -5.19 16.79 5.36
C MET A 82 -5.36 18.32 5.38
N THR A 83 -4.27 19.03 5.08
CA THR A 83 -4.16 20.50 5.12
C THR A 83 -3.48 21.05 3.85
N PRO A 84 -4.06 20.86 2.65
CA PRO A 84 -3.46 21.32 1.38
C PRO A 84 -3.33 22.85 1.26
N SER A 85 -4.10 23.61 2.03
CA SER A 85 -3.99 25.06 2.23
C SER A 85 -4.03 25.40 3.72
N ALA A 86 -3.65 26.63 4.08
CA ALA A 86 -3.60 27.09 5.48
C ALA A 86 -4.97 27.10 6.20
N ASP A 87 -6.05 27.18 5.43
CA ASP A 87 -7.43 27.18 5.88
C ASP A 87 -8.15 25.83 5.66
N SER A 88 -7.46 24.83 5.11
CA SER A 88 -8.02 23.49 4.94
C SER A 88 -7.89 22.67 6.23
N ASN A 89 -8.96 21.96 6.60
CA ASN A 89 -8.92 20.89 7.58
C ASN A 89 -9.86 19.75 7.13
N ILE A 90 -9.30 18.76 6.43
CA ILE A 90 -10.06 17.69 5.81
C ILE A 90 -9.78 16.39 6.56
N HIS A 91 -10.82 15.73 7.03
CA HIS A 91 -10.69 14.41 7.64
C HIS A 91 -10.99 13.33 6.61
N VAL A 92 -10.16 12.28 6.63
CA VAL A 92 -10.29 11.11 5.78
C VAL A 92 -10.17 9.86 6.64
N GLU A 93 -11.02 8.89 6.37
CA GLU A 93 -10.91 7.54 6.92
C GLU A 93 -10.66 6.57 5.77
N VAL A 94 -9.71 5.66 5.97
CA VAL A 94 -9.38 4.57 5.05
C VAL A 94 -9.41 3.26 5.83
N TRP A 95 -10.29 2.36 5.44
CA TRP A 95 -10.51 1.08 6.10
C TRP A 95 -10.12 -0.06 5.17
N MET A 96 -9.28 -0.97 5.66
CA MET A 96 -8.80 -2.11 4.89
C MET A 96 -9.18 -3.41 5.62
N PRO A 97 -9.87 -4.36 4.97
CA PRO A 97 -10.14 -5.67 5.56
C PRO A 97 -8.83 -6.33 6.00
N ALA A 98 -8.74 -6.77 7.25
CA ALA A 98 -7.52 -7.41 7.74
C ALA A 98 -7.33 -8.79 7.08
N PRO A 99 -8.35 -9.67 7.09
CA PRO A 99 -8.51 -10.73 6.12
C PRO A 99 -9.52 -10.36 5.03
N GLY A 100 -9.45 -11.05 3.89
CA GLY A 100 -10.54 -11.01 2.90
C GLY A 100 -10.57 -9.77 1.99
N TRP A 101 -9.45 -9.04 1.87
CA TRP A 101 -9.33 -8.01 0.84
C TRP A 101 -9.43 -8.65 -0.56
N ASN A 102 -10.30 -8.10 -1.39
CA ASN A 102 -10.59 -8.62 -2.74
C ASN A 102 -9.80 -7.90 -3.86
N ASN A 103 -8.73 -7.17 -3.50
CA ASN A 103 -7.88 -6.37 -4.38
C ASN A 103 -8.57 -5.19 -5.07
N ARG A 104 -9.69 -4.69 -4.51
CA ARG A 104 -10.36 -3.48 -5.02
C ARG A 104 -10.35 -2.38 -3.97
N TYR A 105 -10.30 -1.16 -4.49
CA TYR A 105 -10.42 0.07 -3.73
C TYR A 105 -11.75 0.75 -4.06
N GLU A 106 -12.42 1.30 -3.06
CA GLU A 106 -13.65 2.06 -3.21
C GLU A 106 -13.54 3.42 -2.51
N GLY A 107 -13.59 4.50 -3.28
CA GLY A 107 -13.76 5.85 -2.74
C GLY A 107 -15.25 6.17 -2.64
N THR A 108 -15.75 6.34 -1.43
CA THR A 108 -17.16 6.70 -1.19
C THR A 108 -17.29 8.21 -0.98
N GLY A 109 -18.45 8.76 -1.35
CA GLY A 109 -18.78 10.18 -1.13
C GLY A 109 -19.88 10.37 -0.09
N GLY A 110 -20.30 11.64 0.06
CA GLY A 110 -21.54 12.02 0.74
C GLY A 110 -22.63 12.46 -0.25
N GLY A 111 -23.76 12.95 0.27
CA GLY A 111 -24.80 13.60 -0.53
C GLY A 111 -24.94 15.08 -0.16
N GLY A 112 -25.16 15.97 -1.13
CA GLY A 112 -25.32 17.40 -0.86
C GLY A 112 -24.12 18.02 -0.11
N TYR A 113 -24.39 18.70 1.00
CA TYR A 113 -23.39 19.34 1.87
C TYR A 113 -23.25 18.64 3.23
N THR A 114 -23.41 17.31 3.30
CA THR A 114 -23.39 16.55 4.58
C THR A 114 -22.14 16.82 5.41
N GLY A 115 -20.98 16.89 4.73
CA GLY A 115 -19.74 17.24 5.39
C GLY A 115 -19.41 16.35 6.58
N ALA A 116 -19.54 15.03 6.45
CA ALA A 116 -19.25 14.13 7.56
C ALA A 116 -18.81 12.77 7.05
N ILE A 117 -18.01 12.08 7.86
CA ILE A 117 -17.59 10.71 7.57
C ILE A 117 -18.81 9.78 7.65
N ASN A 118 -19.10 9.10 6.54
CA ASN A 118 -20.12 8.06 6.50
C ASN A 118 -19.53 6.69 6.90
N TYR A 119 -19.52 6.42 8.21
CA TYR A 119 -19.03 5.15 8.76
C TYR A 119 -19.84 3.93 8.29
N THR A 120 -21.11 4.09 7.94
CA THR A 120 -21.93 3.01 7.37
C THR A 120 -21.43 2.62 5.98
N SER A 121 -21.09 3.59 5.13
CA SER A 121 -20.50 3.32 3.82
C SER A 121 -19.14 2.63 3.92
N LEU A 122 -18.28 3.08 4.83
CA LEU A 122 -17.01 2.41 5.13
C LEU A 122 -17.23 0.95 5.58
N ALA A 123 -18.19 0.70 6.47
CA ALA A 123 -18.49 -0.64 6.93
C ALA A 123 -18.98 -1.56 5.81
N ILE A 124 -19.86 -1.07 4.93
CA ILE A 124 -20.35 -1.83 3.77
C ILE A 124 -19.19 -2.21 2.84
N GLY A 125 -18.27 -1.27 2.56
CA GLY A 125 -17.10 -1.54 1.73
C GLY A 125 -16.21 -2.64 2.32
N VAL A 126 -15.92 -2.58 3.62
CA VAL A 126 -15.15 -3.62 4.33
C VAL A 126 -15.87 -4.97 4.29
N GLN A 127 -17.19 -5.00 4.50
CA GLN A 127 -18.00 -6.23 4.42
C GLN A 127 -17.97 -6.87 3.03
N GLN A 128 -17.81 -6.06 1.98
CA GLN A 128 -17.67 -6.53 0.60
C GLN A 128 -16.21 -6.89 0.23
N GLY A 129 -15.26 -6.69 1.14
CA GLY A 129 -13.84 -6.97 0.95
C GLY A 129 -13.08 -5.85 0.25
N TYR A 130 -13.61 -4.63 0.16
CA TYR A 130 -12.91 -3.47 -0.41
C TYR A 130 -12.01 -2.80 0.61
N ALA A 131 -10.87 -2.29 0.14
CA ALA A 131 -10.20 -1.17 0.82
C ALA A 131 -11.02 0.08 0.51
N VAL A 132 -11.61 0.71 1.51
CA VAL A 132 -12.62 1.75 1.31
C VAL A 132 -12.23 3.04 2.00
N ALA A 133 -12.49 4.17 1.35
CA ALA A 133 -12.23 5.49 1.91
C ALA A 133 -13.48 6.37 1.92
N ASN A 134 -13.53 7.30 2.87
CA ASN A 134 -14.55 8.34 2.95
C ASN A 134 -13.94 9.62 3.56
N THR A 135 -14.52 10.78 3.27
CA THR A 135 -14.03 12.08 3.75
C THR A 135 -15.19 12.98 4.18
N ASP A 136 -14.92 13.88 5.13
CA ASP A 136 -15.83 14.95 5.52
C ASP A 136 -15.86 16.13 4.54
N MET A 137 -15.11 16.03 3.43
CA MET A 137 -15.00 17.03 2.36
C MET A 137 -14.46 18.39 2.84
N GLY A 138 -13.88 18.47 4.04
CA GLY A 138 -13.32 19.71 4.61
C GLY A 138 -14.36 20.74 5.05
N THR A 139 -15.63 20.34 5.18
CA THR A 139 -16.72 21.28 5.52
C THR A 139 -17.10 21.28 7.01
N ILE A 140 -16.56 20.36 7.83
CA ILE A 140 -16.69 20.45 9.29
C ILE A 140 -15.66 21.45 9.82
N PRO A 141 -16.05 22.36 10.73
CA PRO A 141 -15.07 23.15 11.48
C PRO A 141 -14.05 22.22 12.17
N ALA A 142 -12.78 22.60 12.17
CA ALA A 142 -11.78 21.97 13.03
C ALA A 142 -12.20 22.16 14.50
N THR A 143 -12.97 21.24 15.07
CA THR A 143 -13.24 21.27 16.51
C THR A 143 -11.96 20.88 17.22
N VAL A 144 -11.35 21.90 17.81
CA VAL A 144 -10.26 21.87 18.80
C VAL A 144 -10.60 20.97 19.99
#